data_AF-A0A6V8EM68-F1
#
_entry.id   AF-A0A6V8EM68-F1
#
_cell.length_a   1.000
_cell.length_b   1.000
_cell.length_c   1.000
_cell.angle_alpha   90.00
_cell.angle_beta   90.00
_cell.angle_gamma   90.00
#
_symmetry.space_group_name_H-M   'P 1'
#
loop_
_entity.id
_entity.type
_entity.pdbx_description
1 polymer ?
#
loop_
_entity_poly.entity_id
_entity_poly.type
_entity_poly.pdbx_seq_one_letter_code
_entity_poly.pdbx_strand_id
1 'polypeptide(L)'
;MSKVSTTLVWSGSKSRAEALLAGISADDPHTFSADIREVDDRWELRIIVVGKSLRNVRSTVDDLLACLGAIESTLNAIKRE
;
A
#
# COMPACT_ATOMS: atom_id res chain seq x y z
N MET A 1 -20.12 3.82 17.72
CA MET A 1 -19.15 4.66 16.98
C MET A 1 -19.15 4.21 15.53
N SER A 2 -19.17 5.14 14.57
CA SER A 2 -19.03 4.80 13.15
C SER A 2 -17.62 4.32 12.83
N LYS A 3 -17.51 3.26 12.03
CA LYS A 3 -16.25 2.73 11.50
C LYS A 3 -16.27 2.93 9.99
N VAL A 4 -15.19 3.46 9.44
CA VAL A 4 -14.99 3.61 8.00
C VAL A 4 -13.77 2.80 7.62
N SER A 5 -13.84 2.09 6.50
CA SER A 5 -12.70 1.34 5.99
C SER A 5 -12.65 1.40 4.48
N THR A 6 -11.43 1.26 3.94
CA THR A 6 -11.20 1.09 2.50
C THR A 6 -10.09 0.08 2.29
N THR A 7 -10.01 -0.45 1.08
CA THR A 7 -8.97 -1.39 0.66
C THR A 7 -8.34 -0.90 -0.63
N LEU A 8 -7.02 -0.72 -0.61
CA LEU A 8 -6.21 -0.51 -1.80
C LEU A 8 -5.71 -1.88 -2.26
N VAL A 9 -5.86 -2.16 -3.55
CA VAL A 9 -5.33 -3.38 -4.18
C VAL A 9 -4.39 -2.96 -5.30
N TRP A 10 -3.14 -3.35 -5.18
CA TRP A 10 -2.13 -3.21 -6.22
C TRP A 10 -1.78 -4.59 -6.76
N SER A 11 -1.63 -4.75 -8.07
CA SER A 11 -1.33 -6.04 -8.70
C SER A 11 -0.07 -5.94 -9.58
N GLY A 12 0.83 -6.91 -9.45
CA GLY A 12 2.06 -6.97 -10.26
C GLY A 12 2.96 -8.15 -9.89
N SER A 13 4.27 -7.93 -9.91
CA SER A 13 5.25 -8.97 -9.55
C SER A 13 5.44 -9.05 -8.02
N LYS A 14 5.72 -10.27 -7.52
CA LYS A 14 5.99 -10.53 -6.10
C LYS A 14 7.04 -9.58 -5.52
N SER A 15 8.19 -9.49 -6.16
CA SER A 15 9.31 -8.64 -5.71
C SER A 15 8.93 -7.16 -5.59
N ARG A 16 8.04 -6.67 -6.47
CA ARG A 16 7.57 -5.28 -6.42
C ARG A 16 6.52 -5.08 -5.31
N ALA A 17 5.63 -6.05 -5.10
CA ALA A 17 4.72 -6.04 -3.95
C ALA A 17 5.50 -6.02 -2.61
N GLU A 18 6.54 -6.85 -2.49
CA GLU A 18 7.41 -6.91 -1.31
C GLU A 18 8.15 -5.59 -1.08
N ALA A 19 8.70 -4.98 -2.13
CA ALA A 19 9.37 -3.69 -2.02
C ALA A 19 8.41 -2.56 -1.61
N LEU A 20 7.20 -2.53 -2.16
CA LEU A 20 6.17 -1.56 -1.77
C LEU A 20 5.76 -1.74 -0.30
N LEU A 21 5.50 -2.97 0.13
CA LEU A 21 5.15 -3.28 1.51
C LEU A 21 6.27 -2.89 2.48
N ALA A 22 7.52 -3.20 2.15
CA ALA A 22 8.68 -2.84 2.99
C ALA A 22 8.80 -1.32 3.16
N GLY A 23 8.58 -0.55 2.09
CA GLY A 23 8.68 0.90 2.13
C GLY A 23 7.59 1.55 2.99
N ILE A 24 6.32 1.13 2.88
CA ILE A 24 5.24 1.70 3.71
C ILE A 24 5.28 1.22 5.16
N SER A 25 5.79 0.00 5.42
CA SER A 25 5.89 -0.54 6.78
C SER A 25 7.00 0.12 7.60
N ALA A 26 8.00 0.70 6.94
CA ALA A 26 9.04 1.48 7.58
C ALA A 26 8.53 2.84 8.11
N ASP A 27 7.48 3.38 7.49
CA ASP A 27 6.97 4.72 7.77
C ASP A 27 5.85 4.71 8.82
N ASP A 28 4.84 3.83 8.69
CA ASP A 28 3.69 3.86 9.61
C ASP A 28 2.95 2.51 9.77
N PRO A 29 3.54 1.53 10.48
CA PRO A 29 3.00 0.17 10.58
C PRO A 29 1.70 0.05 11.40
N HIS A 30 1.24 1.12 12.06
CA HIS A 30 0.09 1.07 12.98
C HIS A 30 -1.21 1.63 12.38
N THR A 31 -1.16 2.28 11.21
CA THR A 31 -2.35 2.93 10.61
C THR A 31 -3.06 2.10 9.55
N PHE A 32 -2.46 1.00 9.12
CA PHE A 32 -3.04 0.08 8.14
C PHE A 32 -2.70 -1.38 8.46
N SER A 33 -3.39 -2.30 7.78
CA SER A 33 -3.02 -3.72 7.72
C SER A 33 -2.75 -4.07 6.28
N ALA A 34 -1.67 -4.78 5.99
CA ALA A 34 -1.32 -5.15 4.62
C ALA A 34 -0.90 -6.62 4.53
N ASP A 35 -1.19 -7.22 3.38
CA ASP A 35 -0.82 -8.61 3.07
C ASP A 35 -0.56 -8.77 1.58
N ILE A 36 0.28 -9.76 1.25
CA ILE A 36 0.64 -10.10 -0.13
C ILE A 36 0.09 -11.47 -0.46
N ARG A 37 -0.67 -11.58 -1.56
CA ARG A 37 -1.27 -12.86 -1.99
C ARG A 37 -1.12 -13.06 -3.48
N GLU A 38 -1.00 -14.32 -3.88
CA GLU A 38 -1.07 -14.72 -5.28
C GLU A 38 -2.53 -14.90 -5.71
N VAL A 39 -2.93 -14.24 -6.81
CA VAL A 39 -4.27 -14.25 -7.40
C VAL A 39 -4.13 -14.25 -8.92
N ASP A 40 -4.68 -15.27 -9.60
CA ASP A 40 -4.70 -15.39 -11.06
C ASP A 40 -3.34 -15.11 -11.74
N ASP A 41 -2.30 -15.83 -11.30
CA ASP A 41 -0.90 -15.72 -11.76
C ASP A 41 -0.24 -14.35 -11.54
N ARG A 42 -0.83 -13.51 -10.68
CA ARG A 42 -0.28 -12.20 -10.27
C ARG A 42 -0.17 -12.12 -8.76
N TRP A 43 0.69 -11.21 -8.31
CA TRP A 43 0.83 -10.91 -6.88
C TRP A 43 0.10 -9.63 -6.56
N GLU A 44 -0.81 -9.69 -5.59
CA GLU A 44 -1.54 -8.55 -5.06
C GLU A 44 -0.95 -8.09 -3.73
N LEU A 45 -0.73 -6.79 -3.59
CA LEU A 45 -0.56 -6.11 -2.31
C LEU A 45 -1.91 -5.51 -1.92
N ARG A 46 -2.52 -6.03 -0.85
CA ARG A 46 -3.78 -5.54 -0.30
C ARG A 46 -3.53 -4.75 0.97
N ILE A 47 -3.92 -3.48 0.98
CA ILE A 47 -3.75 -2.58 2.13
C ILE A 47 -5.14 -2.17 2.62
N ILE A 48 -5.45 -2.51 3.86
CA ILE A 48 -6.71 -2.22 4.53
C ILE A 48 -6.48 -1.05 5.49
N VAL A 49 -7.22 0.04 5.29
CA VAL A 49 -7.20 1.21 6.16
C VAL A 49 -8.51 1.28 6.91
N VAL A 50 -8.45 1.49 8.23
CA VAL A 50 -9.62 1.56 9.11
C VAL A 50 -9.53 2.82 9.96
N GLY A 51 -10.59 3.62 9.95
CA GLY A 51 -10.67 4.87 10.71
C GLY A 51 -12.04 5.14 11.32
N LYS A 52 -12.09 6.21 12.13
CA LYS A 52 -13.31 6.64 12.84
C LYS A 52 -14.19 7.56 11.99
N SER A 53 -13.66 8.12 10.90
CA SER A 53 -14.35 9.04 10.00
C SER A 53 -13.79 8.93 8.57
N LEU A 54 -14.58 9.37 7.57
CA LEU A 54 -14.12 9.48 6.18
C LEU A 54 -12.89 10.39 6.05
N ARG A 55 -12.83 11.47 6.82
CA ARG A 55 -11.69 12.39 6.85
C ARG A 55 -10.40 11.69 7.28
N ASN A 56 -10.46 10.87 8.33
CA ASN A 56 -9.29 10.13 8.80
C ASN A 56 -8.82 9.13 7.75
N VAL A 57 -9.74 8.31 7.21
CA VAL A 57 -9.39 7.32 6.19
C VAL A 57 -8.80 7.98 4.95
N ARG A 58 -9.37 9.10 4.49
CA ARG A 58 -8.83 9.87 3.35
C ARG A 58 -7.39 10.30 3.61
N SER A 59 -7.11 10.93 4.75
CA SER A 59 -5.75 11.39 5.09
C SER A 59 -4.75 10.24 5.06
N THR A 60 -5.06 9.12 5.73
CA THR A 60 -4.17 7.95 5.75
C THR A 60 -3.95 7.36 4.36
N VAL A 61 -4.99 7.35 3.51
CA VAL A 61 -4.85 6.90 2.12
C VAL A 61 -3.98 7.85 1.30
N ASP A 62 -4.16 9.17 1.45
CA ASP A 62 -3.37 10.18 0.74
C ASP A 62 -1.88 10.05 1.08
N ASP A 63 -1.56 9.87 2.36
CA ASP A 63 -0.18 9.67 2.85
C ASP A 63 0.42 8.36 2.30
N LEU A 64 -0.33 7.26 2.36
CA LEU A 64 0.09 5.97 1.79
C LEU A 64 0.36 6.03 0.29
N LEU A 65 -0.53 6.68 -0.48
CA LEU A 65 -0.37 6.81 -1.93
C LEU A 65 0.84 7.66 -2.29
N ALA A 66 1.16 8.69 -1.50
CA ALA A 66 2.37 9.49 -1.71
C ALA A 66 3.65 8.65 -1.52
N CYS A 67 3.74 7.88 -0.44
CA CYS A 67 4.88 7.00 -0.18
C CYS A 67 5.00 5.90 -1.23
N LEU A 68 3.90 5.23 -1.58
CA LEU A 68 3.88 4.20 -2.63
C LEU A 68 4.37 4.78 -3.98
N GLY A 69 3.89 5.96 -4.37
CA GLY A 69 4.32 6.63 -5.59
C GLY A 69 5.82 6.94 -5.62
N ALA A 70 6.40 7.37 -4.50
CA ALA A 70 7.83 7.63 -4.38
C ALA A 70 8.68 6.35 -4.51
N ILE A 71 8.24 5.26 -3.86
CA ILE A 71 8.89 3.94 -3.95
C ILE A 71 8.81 3.42 -5.39
N GLU A 72 7.63 3.47 -6.01
CA GLU A 72 7.46 3.02 -7.40
C GLU A 72 8.33 3.80 -8.38
N SER A 73 8.48 5.12 -8.20
CA SER A 73 9.37 5.95 -9.01
C SER A 73 10.82 5.49 -8.89
N THR A 74 11.29 5.24 -7.66
CA THR A 74 12.64 4.73 -7.38
C THR A 74 12.86 3.35 -8.00
N LEU A 75 11.92 2.42 -7.83
CA LEU A 75 11.98 1.08 -8.41
C LEU A 75 12.00 1.12 -9.95
N ASN A 76 11.27 2.04 -10.56
CA ASN A 76 11.27 2.23 -12.01
C ASN A 76 12.58 2.83 -12.52
N ALA A 77 13.26 3.68 -11.74
CA ALA A 77 14.55 4.25 -12.08
C ALA A 77 15.66 3.19 -12.07
N ILE A 78 15.71 2.34 -11.04
CA ILE A 78 16.71 1.26 -10.89
C ILE A 78 16.58 0.21 -12.00
N LYS A 79 15.37 -0.04 -12.51
CA LYS A 79 15.13 -1.03 -13.58
C LYS A 79 15.57 -0.56 -14.98
N ARG A 80 16.04 0.69 -15.13
CA ARG A 80 16.50 1.26 -16.40
C ARG A 80 18.03 1.22 -16.61
N GLU A 81 18.76 0.56 -15.71
CA GLU A 81 20.19 0.23 -15.83
C GLU A 81 20.39 -1.23 -16.25
#